data_AF-A0A067TLH9-F1
#
_entry.id   AF-A0A067TLH9-F1
#
_cell.length_a   1.000
_cell.length_b   1.000
_cell.length_c   1.000
_cell.angle_alpha   90.00
_cell.angle_beta   90.00
_cell.angle_gamma   90.00
#
_symmetry.space_group_name_H-M   'P 1'
#
loop_
_entity.id
_entity.type
_entity.pdbx_description
1 polymer ?
#
loop_
_entity_poly.entity_id
_entity_poly.type
_entity_poly.pdbx_seq_one_letter_code
_entity_poly.pdbx_strand_id
1 'polypeptide(L)'
;MITAMDDSTEAGVPFNSTAQADVVLRSSDGVKFYAIEAFLSFSSSFFQSMFSLPKPNCNTDKKCNKSLPVVEMAETSGVIMALLQFCYPGIAPERHLSSRTQR
;
A
#
# COMPACT_ATOMS: atom_id res chain seq x y z
N MET A 1 -15.85 -25.51 9.58
CA MET A 1 -14.69 -24.75 9.08
C MET A 1 -15.19 -23.73 8.09
N ILE A 2 -15.37 -22.48 8.54
CA ILE A 2 -15.78 -21.36 7.68
C ILE A 2 -14.50 -20.76 7.11
N THR A 3 -14.28 -20.92 5.82
CA THR A 3 -13.27 -20.19 5.07
C THR A 3 -13.72 -18.74 5.08
N ALA A 4 -13.05 -17.86 5.84
CA ALA A 4 -13.30 -16.43 5.77
C ALA A 4 -13.00 -16.01 4.32
N MET A 5 -14.05 -15.69 3.55
CA MET A 5 -13.88 -14.94 2.33
C MET A 5 -13.34 -13.58 2.77
N ASP A 6 -12.09 -13.33 2.38
CA ASP A 6 -11.39 -12.08 2.64
C ASP A 6 -12.13 -10.98 1.88
N ASP A 7 -13.12 -10.36 2.53
CA ASP A 7 -13.88 -9.19 2.07
C ASP A 7 -13.02 -7.93 2.16
N SER A 8 -11.77 -8.03 1.69
CA SER A 8 -10.85 -6.92 1.63
C SER A 8 -11.12 -6.13 0.36
N THR A 9 -11.67 -4.93 0.49
CA THR A 9 -11.94 -4.03 -0.65
C THR A 9 -10.63 -3.51 -1.24
N GLU A 10 -10.55 -3.38 -2.55
CA GLU A 10 -9.40 -2.75 -3.21
C GLU A 10 -9.48 -1.21 -3.04
N ALA A 11 -8.32 -0.56 -2.93
CA ALA A 11 -8.25 0.90 -2.89
C ALA A 11 -8.74 1.54 -4.20
N GLY A 12 -8.97 2.85 -4.18
CA GLY A 12 -9.21 3.63 -5.40
C GLY A 12 -7.96 3.83 -6.25
N VAL A 13 -8.15 4.39 -7.45
CA VAL A 13 -7.03 4.79 -8.32
C VAL A 13 -6.11 5.80 -7.61
N PRO A 14 -4.77 5.74 -7.82
CA PRO A 14 -4.05 4.82 -8.72
C PRO A 14 -3.60 3.50 -8.06
N PHE A 15 -3.98 3.22 -6.81
CA PHE A 15 -3.40 2.13 -5.99
C PHE A 15 -4.20 0.81 -6.06
N ASN A 16 -4.94 0.60 -7.15
CA ASN A 16 -5.82 -0.54 -7.38
C ASN A 16 -5.29 -1.52 -8.45
N SER A 17 -4.07 -1.32 -8.96
CA SER A 17 -3.51 -2.13 -10.04
C SER A 17 -2.36 -3.02 -9.57
N THR A 18 -2.43 -4.30 -9.91
CA THR A 18 -1.37 -5.30 -9.61
C THR A 18 -0.22 -5.28 -10.61
N ALA A 19 -0.36 -4.59 -11.75
CA ALA A 19 0.54 -4.75 -12.91
C ALA A 19 2.00 -4.37 -12.62
N GLN A 20 2.24 -3.43 -11.71
CA GLN A 20 3.57 -2.97 -11.31
C GLN A 20 3.83 -3.12 -9.81
N ALA A 21 2.84 -3.61 -9.05
CA ALA A 21 2.96 -3.69 -7.61
C ALA A 21 3.83 -4.87 -7.19
N ASP A 22 4.69 -4.64 -6.20
CA ASP A 22 5.57 -5.62 -5.59
C ASP A 22 5.24 -5.83 -4.10
N VAL A 23 4.33 -5.02 -3.54
CA VAL A 23 3.80 -5.13 -2.19
C VAL A 23 2.32 -4.73 -2.11
N VAL A 24 1.60 -5.33 -1.17
CA VAL A 24 0.24 -4.93 -0.79
C VAL A 24 0.29 -4.37 0.63
N LEU A 25 -0.12 -3.12 0.81
CA LEU A 25 -0.39 -2.58 2.15
C LEU A 25 -1.87 -2.81 2.46
N ARG A 26 -2.17 -3.51 3.56
CA ARG A 26 -3.55 -3.70 4.04
C ARG A 26 -3.79 -2.80 5.23
N SER A 27 -4.79 -1.93 5.11
CA SER A 27 -5.18 -1.03 6.18
C SER A 27 -5.91 -1.76 7.32
N SER A 28 -6.01 -1.10 8.47
CA SER A 28 -6.75 -1.62 9.64
C SER A 28 -8.25 -1.82 9.39
N ASP A 29 -8.83 -1.07 8.44
CA ASP A 29 -10.19 -1.21 7.93
C ASP A 29 -10.31 -2.16 6.72
N GLY A 30 -9.26 -2.94 6.43
CA GLY A 30 -9.30 -4.06 5.47
C GLY A 30 -9.09 -3.68 4.00
N VAL A 31 -8.78 -2.42 3.69
CA VAL A 31 -8.56 -1.96 2.31
C VAL A 31 -7.14 -2.30 1.84
N LYS A 32 -7.02 -2.83 0.63
CA LYS A 32 -5.74 -3.21 0.01
C LYS A 32 -5.26 -2.15 -0.97
N PHE A 33 -4.01 -1.73 -0.76
CA PHE A 33 -3.28 -0.81 -1.64
C PHE A 33 -2.16 -1.56 -2.34
N TYR A 34 -2.21 -1.59 -3.66
CA TYR A 34 -1.15 -2.16 -4.49
C TYR A 34 -0.07 -1.10 -4.74
N ALA A 35 1.12 -1.34 -4.20
CA ALA A 35 2.20 -0.37 -4.14
C ALA A 35 3.54 -0.94 -4.62
N ILE A 36 4.52 -0.05 -4.74
CA ILE A 36 5.86 -0.22 -5.28
C ILE A 36 6.83 0.11 -4.15
N GLU A 37 7.51 -0.91 -3.62
CA GLU A 37 8.46 -0.83 -2.50
C GLU A 37 9.54 0.22 -2.77
N ALA A 38 9.98 0.39 -4.03
CA ALA A 38 11.01 1.37 -4.40
C ALA A 38 10.59 2.82 -4.11
N PHE A 39 9.34 3.21 -4.41
CA PHE A 39 8.88 4.58 -4.14
C PHE A 39 8.66 4.84 -2.65
N LEU A 40 8.17 3.83 -1.93
CA LEU A 40 8.03 3.89 -0.48
C LEU A 40 9.39 4.00 0.21
N SER A 41 10.35 3.18 -0.20
CA SER A 41 11.72 3.18 0.32
C SER A 41 12.46 4.47 0.02
N PHE A 42 12.27 5.03 -1.18
CA PHE A 42 12.86 6.32 -1.56
C PHE A 42 12.30 7.45 -0.70
N SER A 43 11.01 7.40 -0.38
CA SER A 43 10.32 8.45 0.38
C SER A 43 10.47 8.32 1.90
N SER A 44 10.82 7.15 2.41
CA SER A 44 10.87 6.86 3.85
C SER A 44 11.92 5.81 4.20
N SER A 45 12.86 6.20 5.07
CA SER A 45 13.85 5.28 5.65
C SER A 45 13.22 4.16 6.48
N PHE A 46 12.03 4.38 7.04
CA PHE A 46 11.28 3.35 7.74
C PHE A 46 10.89 2.22 6.77
N PHE A 47 10.27 2.55 5.63
CA PHE A 47 9.91 1.56 4.62
C PHE A 47 11.14 0.88 4.03
N GLN A 48 12.21 1.62 3.76
CA GLN A 48 13.47 1.04 3.30
C GLN A 48 14.01 -0.02 4.28
N SER A 49 14.01 0.30 5.58
CA SER A 49 14.47 -0.63 6.62
C SER A 49 13.56 -1.84 6.71
N MET A 50 12.23 -1.62 6.66
CA MET A 50 11.22 -2.68 6.72
C MET A 50 11.35 -3.70 5.59
N PHE A 51 11.52 -3.23 4.34
CA PHE A 51 11.62 -4.12 3.18
C PHE A 51 12.98 -4.80 3.05
N SER A 52 14.00 -4.32 3.76
CA SER A 52 15.33 -4.95 3.81
C SER A 52 15.38 -6.18 4.73
N LEU A 53 14.35 -6.42 5.55
CA LEU A 53 14.28 -7.56 6.45
C LEU A 53 13.97 -8.87 5.69
N PRO A 54 14.52 -10.02 6.10
CA PRO A 54 14.17 -11.31 5.53
C PRO A 54 12.66 -11.59 5.66
N LYS A 55 11.97 -11.77 4.53
CA LYS A 55 10.54 -12.11 4.53
C LYS A 55 10.37 -13.55 5.05
N PRO A 56 9.53 -13.81 6.08
CA PRO A 56 9.45 -15.09 6.79
C PRO A 56 9.00 -16.30 5.94
N ASN A 57 8.55 -16.03 4.72
CA ASN A 57 7.96 -16.96 3.76
C ASN A 57 8.87 -17.25 2.54
N CYS A 58 10.11 -16.77 2.54
CA CYS A 58 11.10 -17.06 1.50
C CYS A 58 12.13 -18.13 1.91
N ASN A 59 11.72 -19.16 2.66
CA ASN A 59 12.59 -20.29 2.97
C ASN A 59 12.39 -21.44 1.96
N THR A 60 13.39 -21.58 1.09
CA THR A 60 13.97 -22.81 0.52
C THR A 60 13.14 -23.80 -0.31
N ASP A 61 11.82 -23.73 -0.39
CA ASP A 61 11.04 -24.68 -1.19
C ASP A 61 10.39 -24.02 -2.40
N LYS A 62 10.56 -24.66 -3.57
CA LYS A 62 10.31 -24.18 -4.95
C LYS A 62 8.83 -23.91 -5.31
N LYS A 63 8.04 -23.40 -4.36
CA LYS A 63 6.67 -22.91 -4.55
C LYS A 63 6.49 -21.61 -3.77
N CYS A 64 7.20 -20.56 -4.19
CA CYS A 64 6.76 -19.21 -3.85
C CYS A 64 5.40 -19.02 -4.57
N ASN A 65 4.30 -19.08 -3.82
CA ASN A 65 3.00 -18.71 -4.35
C ASN A 65 3.14 -17.30 -4.92
N LYS A 66 2.69 -17.08 -6.16
CA LYS A 66 2.84 -15.81 -6.91
C LYS A 66 2.08 -14.62 -6.28
N SER A 67 1.65 -14.74 -5.03
CA SER A 67 0.96 -13.69 -4.29
C SER A 67 1.97 -12.66 -3.80
N LEU A 68 1.66 -11.38 -4.02
CA LEU A 68 2.43 -10.27 -3.47
C LEU A 68 2.49 -10.34 -1.93
N PRO A 69 3.61 -9.96 -1.30
CA PRO A 69 3.69 -9.83 0.14
C PRO A 69 2.67 -8.82 0.65
N VAL A 70 1.93 -9.20 1.69
CA VAL A 70 0.97 -8.33 2.35
C VAL A 70 1.59 -7.79 3.64
N VAL A 71 1.55 -6.48 3.81
CA VAL A 71 1.97 -5.77 5.01
C VAL A 71 0.73 -5.24 5.71
N GLU A 72 0.49 -5.70 6.93
CA GLU A 72 -0.57 -5.15 7.79
C GLU A 72 -0.14 -3.78 8.31
N MET A 73 -1.01 -2.79 8.11
CA MET A 73 -0.83 -1.42 8.57
C MET A 73 -1.80 -1.13 9.71
N ALA A 74 -1.35 -0.38 10.71
CA ALA A 74 -2.21 0.04 11.82
C ALA A 74 -3.16 1.18 11.41
N GLU A 75 -2.80 1.90 10.35
CA GLU A 75 -3.51 3.07 9.85
C GLU A 75 -4.77 2.68 9.06
N THR A 76 -5.73 3.61 8.96
CA THR A 76 -6.93 3.43 8.14
C THR A 76 -6.62 3.71 6.66
N SER A 77 -7.52 3.25 5.78
CA SER A 77 -7.43 3.44 4.34
C SER A 77 -7.21 4.91 3.94
N GLY A 78 -7.90 5.86 4.57
CA GLY A 78 -7.74 7.30 4.29
C GLY A 78 -6.34 7.83 4.62
N VAL A 79 -5.73 7.36 5.71
CA VAL A 79 -4.37 7.75 6.10
C VAL A 79 -3.33 7.16 5.15
N ILE A 80 -3.49 5.89 4.78
CA ILE A 80 -2.57 5.23 3.84
C ILE A 80 -2.68 5.85 2.45
N MET A 81 -3.89 6.15 1.96
CA MET A 81 -4.10 6.86 0.70
C MET A 81 -3.32 8.19 0.68
N ALA A 82 -3.47 9.01 1.73
CA ALA A 82 -2.76 10.28 1.83
C ALA A 82 -1.25 10.08 1.86
N LEU A 83 -0.74 9.12 2.65
CA LEU A 83 0.67 8.78 2.71
C LEU A 83 1.23 8.37 1.34
N LEU A 84 0.51 7.50 0.61
CA LEU A 84 0.95 7.04 -0.70
C LEU A 84 0.98 8.18 -1.73
N GLN A 85 0.05 9.13 -1.67
CA GLN A 85 0.08 10.34 -2.50
C GLN A 85 1.32 11.22 -2.24
N PHE A 86 1.88 11.20 -1.03
CA PHE A 86 3.16 11.87 -0.74
C PHE A 86 4.38 11.07 -1.22
N CYS A 87 4.31 9.73 -1.15
CA CYS A 87 5.42 8.87 -1.53
C CYS A 87 5.58 8.68 -3.05
N TYR A 88 4.54 8.94 -3.84
CA TYR A 88 4.53 8.68 -5.28
C TYR A 88 4.77 9.93 -6.11
N PRO A 89 5.84 9.98 -6.92
CA PRO A 89 6.05 11.11 -7.82
C PRO A 89 4.90 11.20 -8.84
N GLY A 90 4.43 12.41 -9.11
CA GLY A 90 3.40 12.68 -10.11
C GLY A 90 1.95 12.40 -9.66
N ILE A 91 1.74 11.86 -8.46
CA ILE A 91 0.41 11.75 -7.86
C ILE A 91 0.20 12.98 -6.98
N ALA A 92 -0.59 13.95 -7.46
CA ALA A 92 -0.91 15.11 -6.65
C ALA A 92 -1.90 14.70 -5.55
N PRO A 93 -1.70 15.11 -4.29
CA PRO A 93 -2.75 14.98 -3.28
C PRO A 93 -3.97 15.77 -3.74
N GLU A 94 -5.16 15.23 -3.52
CA GLU A 94 -6.44 15.90 -3.77
C GLU A 94 -6.40 17.26 -3.04
N ARG A 95 -6.17 18.33 -3.78
CA ARG A 95 -6.23 19.67 -3.23
C ARG A 95 -7.70 19.99 -3.07
N HIS A 96 -8.20 19.87 -1.84
CA HIS A 96 -9.40 20.60 -1.46
C HIS A 96 -9.08 22.09 -1.58
N LEU A 97 -9.31 22.63 -2.78
CA LEU A 97 -9.42 24.05 -3.01
C LEU A 97 -10.64 24.51 -2.21
N SER A 98 -10.42 24.82 -0.93
CA SER A 98 -11.33 25.70 -0.23
C SER A 98 -11.27 26.99 -1.03
N SER A 99 -12.35 27.27 -1.75
CA SER A 99 -12.59 28.52 -2.42
C SER A 99 -12.54 29.59 -1.35
N ARG A 100 -11.35 30.12 -1.12
CA ARG A 100 -11.14 31.32 -0.32
C ARG A 100 -11.74 32.43 -1.18
N THR A 101 -13.04 32.63 -1.02
CA THR A 101 -13.76 33.79 -1.56
C THR A 101 -13.02 35.02 -1.06
N GLN A 102 -12.14 35.56 -1.90
CA GLN A 102 -11.60 36.89 -1.71
C GLN A 102 -12.78 37.85 -1.82
N ARG A 103 -13.03 38.54 -0.72
CA ARG A 103 -13.77 39.81 -0.70
C ARG A 103 -12.90 40.91 -1.28
#